data_AF-A0A812URF7-F1
#
_entry.id   AF-A0A812URF7-F1
#
_cell.length_a   1.000
_cell.length_b   1.000
_cell.length_c   1.000
_cell.angle_alpha   90.00
_cell.angle_beta   90.00
_cell.angle_gamma   90.00
#
_symmetry.space_group_name_H-M   'P 1'
#
loop_
_entity.id
_entity.type
_entity.pdbx_description
1 polymer ?
#
loop_
_entity_poly.entity_id
_entity_poly.type
_entity_poly.pdbx_seq_one_letter_code
_entity_poly.pdbx_strand_id
1 'polypeptide(L)'
;MLVTCFARIGSSTLPSFHCTRHLQPMPPSQGPTSPGVARVASAAEVLPQLRTAGACILEGAGTSREEAKALPRRIFGAALAAAPEPAEVSERTLGARGIRKDDSFRAHTDGHAYGDLFPDYFLLLCAHASEQGGGNFIIDGYAVLDGLAEDTDTAWVVEALETRPVDQTSRLPSITPVVLRAPDGRRALRCRLSGPPSAFAAQRVSPDSDDPDQDSRMLAIYHQAVEEAAEAAGRIYLRPGDALIVDNYRMFHGRDPYVDPNRLLWRCWIWTCAARGIPESELHSTPGDTAGRVCSDEAPLKRQRLEEGPDRCS
;
A
#
# COMPACT_ATOMS: atom_id res chain seq x y z
N MET A 1 66.12 30.21 35.34
CA MET A 1 65.97 28.75 35.22
C MET A 1 65.12 28.28 36.41
N LEU A 2 64.10 27.46 36.12
CA LEU A 2 63.03 26.86 36.96
C LEU A 2 62.93 27.18 38.47
N VAL A 3 61.80 27.74 38.95
CA VAL A 3 60.55 27.10 39.45
C VAL A 3 60.64 26.55 40.88
N THR A 4 59.87 27.15 41.80
CA THR A 4 58.86 26.49 42.67
C THR A 4 58.28 27.51 43.68
N CYS A 5 56.97 27.52 43.87
CA CYS A 5 56.35 27.61 45.20
C CYS A 5 54.84 27.34 45.14
N PHE A 6 54.41 26.34 45.91
CA PHE A 6 53.03 25.95 46.19
C PHE A 6 52.34 26.99 47.10
N ALA A 7 51.03 27.21 46.90
CA ALA A 7 50.15 27.69 47.96
C ALA A 7 48.70 27.17 47.80
N ARG A 8 48.15 26.73 48.94
CA ARG A 8 46.79 26.21 49.19
C ARG A 8 45.73 27.29 49.06
N ILE A 9 44.53 26.95 48.55
CA ILE A 9 43.23 27.58 48.83
C ILE A 9 42.19 26.44 48.65
N GLY A 10 41.27 26.09 49.55
CA GLY A 10 40.40 26.91 50.39
C GLY A 10 38.97 26.84 49.80
N SER A 11 38.08 26.11 50.47
CA SER A 11 36.71 25.84 50.01
C SER A 11 35.85 27.10 49.90
N SER A 12 35.11 27.23 48.80
CA SER A 12 33.87 28.03 48.77
C SER A 12 32.83 27.36 47.87
N THR A 13 31.67 27.15 48.45
CA THR A 13 30.44 26.60 47.88
C THR A 13 29.85 27.56 46.85
N LEU A 14 29.67 27.09 45.62
CA LEU A 14 28.95 27.79 44.55
C LEU A 14 27.45 27.42 44.56
N PRO A 15 26.54 28.35 44.25
CA PRO A 15 25.10 28.10 44.21
C PRO A 15 24.69 27.38 42.91
N SER A 16 23.76 26.44 43.04
CA SER A 16 23.07 25.78 41.95
C SER A 16 22.16 26.76 41.20
N PHE A 17 22.44 26.99 39.92
CA PHE A 17 21.50 27.63 38.99
C PHE A 17 20.83 26.54 38.14
N HIS A 18 19.60 26.17 38.50
CA HIS A 18 18.71 25.45 37.60
C HIS A 18 18.18 26.41 36.52
N CYS A 19 18.72 26.32 35.31
CA CYS A 19 18.15 26.93 34.12
C CYS A 19 17.36 25.86 33.36
N THR A 20 16.10 25.65 33.73
CA THR A 20 15.13 24.89 32.93
C THR A 20 14.57 25.83 31.85
N ARG A 21 15.27 25.93 30.71
CA ARG A 21 14.62 26.40 29.49
C ARG A 21 13.71 25.28 28.98
N HIS A 22 12.41 25.43 29.22
CA HIS A 22 11.39 24.71 28.48
C HIS A 22 11.55 25.03 26.98
N LEU A 23 12.16 24.11 26.24
CA LEU A 23 12.00 24.05 24.80
C LEU A 23 10.54 23.67 24.55
N GLN A 24 9.74 24.64 24.14
CA GLN A 24 8.43 24.35 23.55
C GLN A 24 8.68 23.53 22.28
N PRO A 25 7.93 22.44 22.05
CA PRO A 25 7.99 21.74 20.77
C PRO A 25 7.58 22.74 19.68
N MET A 26 8.49 22.96 18.73
CA MET A 26 8.16 23.67 17.50
C MET A 26 7.01 22.89 16.82
N PRO A 27 5.96 23.56 16.32
CA PRO A 27 4.98 22.89 15.49
C PRO A 27 5.71 22.28 14.28
N PRO A 28 5.28 21.10 13.81
CA PRO A 28 5.89 20.50 12.62
C PRO A 28 5.84 21.52 11.48
N SER A 29 6.99 21.75 10.84
CA SER A 29 7.02 22.53 9.61
C SER A 29 6.10 21.85 8.61
N GLN A 30 5.11 22.57 8.12
CA GLN A 30 4.24 22.07 7.05
C GLN A 30 5.13 21.85 5.83
N GLY A 31 5.53 20.60 5.60
CA GLY A 31 6.06 20.16 4.32
C GLY A 31 5.03 20.40 3.21
N PRO A 32 5.43 20.32 1.94
CA PRO A 32 4.53 20.54 0.82
C PRO A 32 3.28 19.66 0.97
N THR A 33 2.13 20.30 1.17
CA THR A 33 0.83 19.64 1.30
C THR A 33 0.58 18.82 0.05
N SER A 34 0.48 17.49 0.20
CA SER A 34 0.03 16.63 -0.90
C SER A 34 -1.31 17.17 -1.42
N PRO A 35 -1.44 17.51 -2.72
CA PRO A 35 -2.73 17.91 -3.27
C PRO A 35 -3.74 16.80 -2.97
N GLY A 36 -4.85 17.18 -2.33
CA GLY A 36 -5.87 16.21 -1.92
C GLY A 36 -6.44 15.43 -3.10
N VAL A 37 -6.92 14.21 -2.85
CA VAL A 37 -7.57 13.39 -3.88
C VAL A 37 -8.87 14.07 -4.34
N ALA A 38 -8.95 14.38 -5.64
CA ALA A 38 -10.09 15.07 -6.22
C ALA A 38 -11.38 14.26 -6.07
N ARG A 39 -12.48 14.94 -5.77
CA ARG A 39 -13.84 14.39 -5.78
C ARG A 39 -14.54 14.80 -7.07
N VAL A 40 -15.15 13.84 -7.75
CA VAL A 40 -15.87 14.03 -9.01
C VAL A 40 -17.30 13.50 -8.90
N ALA A 41 -18.22 14.13 -9.60
CA ALA A 41 -19.63 13.76 -9.58
C ALA A 41 -20.02 12.83 -10.74
N SER A 42 -19.19 12.74 -11.79
CA SER A 42 -19.48 11.93 -12.97
C SER A 42 -18.38 10.91 -13.27
N ALA A 43 -18.80 9.70 -13.69
CA ALA A 43 -17.89 8.66 -14.17
C ALA A 43 -17.05 9.12 -15.37
N ALA A 44 -17.55 10.07 -16.17
CA ALA A 44 -16.82 10.61 -17.32
C ALA A 44 -15.59 11.44 -16.90
N GLU A 45 -15.56 11.96 -15.68
CA GLU A 45 -14.45 12.76 -15.14
C GLU A 45 -13.34 11.89 -14.54
N VAL A 46 -13.63 10.62 -14.25
CA VAL A 46 -12.68 9.71 -13.57
C VAL A 46 -11.42 9.49 -14.40
N LEU A 47 -11.53 9.11 -15.67
CA LEU A 47 -10.34 8.82 -16.50
C LEU A 47 -9.41 10.04 -16.66
N PRO A 48 -9.89 11.27 -16.93
CA PRO A 48 -9.06 12.47 -16.88
C PRO A 48 -8.33 12.68 -15.54
N GLN A 49 -9.02 12.45 -14.42
CA GLN A 49 -8.40 12.58 -13.10
C GLN A 49 -7.33 11.51 -12.85
N LEU A 50 -7.59 10.25 -13.24
CA LEU A 50 -6.59 9.19 -13.11
C LEU A 50 -5.32 9.48 -13.93
N ARG A 51 -5.47 10.00 -15.15
CA ARG A 51 -4.31 10.35 -16.00
C ARG A 51 -3.44 11.45 -15.40
N THR A 52 -4.05 12.43 -14.73
CA THR A 52 -3.35 13.60 -14.22
C THR A 52 -2.83 13.38 -12.80
N ALA A 53 -3.71 12.91 -11.90
CA ALA A 53 -3.44 12.78 -10.47
C ALA A 53 -3.27 11.35 -9.98
N GLY A 54 -3.55 10.33 -10.80
CA GLY A 54 -3.42 8.92 -10.43
C GLY A 54 -4.52 8.38 -9.50
N ALA A 55 -5.32 9.23 -8.86
CA ALA A 55 -6.46 8.80 -8.04
C ALA A 55 -7.57 9.86 -8.00
N CYS A 56 -8.81 9.43 -7.83
CA CYS A 56 -9.96 10.30 -7.55
C CYS A 56 -11.06 9.56 -6.78
N ILE A 57 -12.00 10.31 -6.21
CA ILE A 57 -13.21 9.79 -5.59
C ILE A 57 -14.41 10.11 -6.49
N LEU A 58 -15.12 9.09 -6.95
CA LEU A 58 -16.44 9.26 -7.57
C LEU A 58 -17.51 9.25 -6.49
N GLU A 59 -18.25 10.35 -6.36
CA GLU A 59 -19.33 10.50 -5.40
C GLU A 59 -20.63 9.87 -5.93
N GLY A 60 -21.49 9.40 -5.01
CA GLY A 60 -22.81 8.84 -5.38
C GLY A 60 -22.72 7.58 -6.25
N ALA A 61 -21.66 6.80 -6.10
CA ALA A 61 -21.40 5.59 -6.86
C ALA A 61 -22.28 4.40 -6.44
N GLY A 62 -22.93 4.48 -5.27
CA GLY A 62 -23.75 3.42 -4.68
C GLY A 62 -23.11 2.77 -3.45
N THR A 63 -23.75 1.74 -2.89
CA THR A 63 -23.25 1.02 -1.70
C THR A 63 -23.31 -0.51 -1.84
N SER A 64 -23.95 -1.01 -2.88
CA SER A 64 -24.17 -2.44 -3.10
C SER A 64 -22.99 -3.10 -3.82
N ARG A 65 -22.94 -4.44 -3.74
CA ARG A 65 -21.99 -5.26 -4.50
C ARG A 65 -22.26 -5.15 -6.01
N GLU A 66 -23.52 -5.08 -6.39
CA GLU A 66 -23.99 -4.97 -7.76
C GLU A 66 -23.53 -3.65 -8.40
N GLU A 67 -23.59 -2.55 -7.64
CA GLU A 67 -23.04 -1.26 -8.06
C GLU A 67 -21.52 -1.32 -8.21
N ALA A 68 -20.81 -1.93 -7.25
CA ALA A 68 -19.37 -2.15 -7.35
C ALA A 68 -19.00 -2.95 -8.61
N LYS A 69 -19.77 -3.98 -8.95
CA LYS A 69 -19.59 -4.79 -10.16
C LYS A 69 -19.81 -4.01 -11.45
N ALA A 70 -20.78 -3.09 -11.46
CA ALA A 70 -21.11 -2.28 -12.64
C ALA A 70 -20.10 -1.14 -12.89
N LEU A 71 -19.43 -0.65 -11.84
CA LEU A 71 -18.54 0.51 -11.88
C LEU A 71 -17.40 0.42 -12.90
N PRO A 72 -16.62 -0.67 -12.98
CA PRO A 72 -15.53 -0.77 -13.95
C PRO A 72 -16.01 -0.54 -15.39
N ARG A 73 -17.14 -1.16 -15.78
CA ARG A 73 -17.68 -0.98 -17.14
C ARG A 73 -18.23 0.42 -17.36
N ARG A 74 -18.81 1.04 -16.33
CA ARG A 74 -19.30 2.42 -16.40
C ARG A 74 -18.17 3.44 -16.57
N ILE A 75 -17.02 3.23 -15.93
CA ILE A 75 -15.87 4.15 -15.96
C ILE A 75 -15.01 3.91 -17.20
N PHE A 76 -14.62 2.67 -17.46
CA PHE A 76 -13.63 2.33 -18.48
C PHE A 76 -14.25 2.00 -19.83
N GLY A 77 -15.55 1.69 -19.89
CA GLY A 77 -16.27 1.47 -21.15
C GLY A 77 -15.58 0.45 -22.06
N ALA A 78 -15.21 0.90 -23.27
CA ALA A 78 -14.51 0.08 -24.26
C ALA A 78 -13.05 -0.24 -23.90
N ALA A 79 -12.43 0.52 -22.99
CA ALA A 79 -11.08 0.25 -22.51
C ALA A 79 -11.03 -0.87 -21.47
N LEU A 80 -12.17 -1.24 -20.86
CA LEU A 80 -12.23 -2.33 -19.91
C LEU A 80 -11.95 -3.66 -20.62
N ALA A 81 -10.92 -4.37 -20.18
CA ALA A 81 -10.59 -5.68 -20.70
C ALA A 81 -11.01 -6.79 -19.74
N ALA A 82 -10.80 -6.62 -18.43
CA ALA A 82 -11.33 -7.52 -17.41
C ALA A 82 -11.57 -6.83 -16.07
N ALA A 83 -12.59 -7.28 -15.35
CA ALA A 83 -12.81 -6.98 -13.94
C ALA A 83 -13.58 -8.17 -13.31
N PRO A 84 -12.99 -8.89 -12.34
CA PRO A 84 -13.67 -9.98 -11.65
C PRO A 84 -14.76 -9.49 -10.71
N GLU A 85 -15.46 -10.44 -10.08
CA GLU A 85 -16.45 -10.12 -9.05
C GLU A 85 -15.85 -9.26 -7.94
N PRO A 86 -16.61 -8.26 -7.43
CA PRO A 86 -16.17 -7.45 -6.31
C PRO A 86 -15.97 -8.31 -5.07
N ALA A 87 -14.85 -8.04 -4.38
CA ALA A 87 -14.50 -8.68 -3.13
C ALA A 87 -14.86 -7.82 -1.93
N GLU A 88 -15.21 -8.49 -0.84
CA GLU A 88 -15.50 -7.85 0.44
C GLU A 88 -14.20 -7.46 1.17
N VAL A 89 -14.10 -6.18 1.54
CA VAL A 89 -13.03 -5.63 2.38
C VAL A 89 -13.64 -5.23 3.72
N SER A 90 -13.62 -6.18 4.66
CA SER A 90 -14.18 -6.06 6.02
C SER A 90 -13.33 -6.85 7.02
N GLU A 91 -13.53 -6.62 8.33
CA GLU A 91 -12.90 -7.45 9.38
C GLU A 91 -13.30 -8.93 9.25
N ARG A 92 -14.54 -9.21 8.84
CA ARG A 92 -15.05 -10.58 8.67
C ARG A 92 -14.23 -11.37 7.65
N THR A 93 -13.91 -10.76 6.52
CA THR A 93 -13.20 -11.43 5.43
C THR A 93 -11.69 -11.35 5.61
N LEU A 94 -11.17 -10.19 6.05
CA LEU A 94 -9.74 -9.93 6.11
C LEU A 94 -9.10 -10.32 7.45
N GLY A 95 -9.87 -10.29 8.55
CA GLY A 95 -9.38 -10.63 9.88
C GLY A 95 -8.94 -12.09 10.01
N ALA A 96 -9.66 -13.01 9.34
CA ALA A 96 -9.28 -14.43 9.22
C ALA A 96 -7.92 -14.65 8.54
N ARG A 97 -7.39 -13.61 7.88
CA ARG A 97 -6.20 -13.63 7.03
C ARG A 97 -5.05 -12.82 7.63
N GLY A 98 -5.20 -12.44 8.90
CA GLY A 98 -4.22 -11.66 9.65
C GLY A 98 -4.22 -10.17 9.33
N ILE A 99 -5.12 -9.67 8.47
CA ILE A 99 -5.30 -8.23 8.26
C ILE A 99 -6.39 -7.77 9.21
N ARG A 100 -5.99 -7.25 10.37
CA ARG A 100 -6.93 -6.84 11.41
C ARG A 100 -7.26 -5.36 11.31
N LYS A 101 -8.46 -4.99 11.77
CA LYS A 101 -8.93 -3.59 11.80
C LYS A 101 -8.05 -2.66 12.63
N ASP A 102 -7.46 -3.17 13.71
CA ASP A 102 -6.57 -2.48 14.65
C ASP A 102 -5.14 -2.30 14.12
N ASP A 103 -4.79 -2.99 13.03
CA ASP A 103 -3.52 -2.81 12.35
C ASP A 103 -3.62 -1.75 11.24
N SER A 104 -2.52 -1.01 11.08
CA SER A 104 -2.30 -0.22 9.87
C SER A 104 -1.96 -1.15 8.72
N PHE A 105 -2.56 -0.90 7.56
CA PHE A 105 -2.16 -1.54 6.32
C PHE A 105 -1.21 -0.61 5.58
N ARG A 106 0.06 -1.01 5.53
CA ARG A 106 1.17 -0.20 5.01
C ARG A 106 1.02 0.08 3.51
N ALA A 107 1.77 1.05 3.01
CA ALA A 107 1.81 1.39 1.59
C ALA A 107 2.10 0.15 0.73
N HIS A 108 1.24 -0.08 -0.27
CA HIS A 108 1.40 -1.15 -1.23
C HIS A 108 0.67 -0.86 -2.55
N THR A 109 1.01 -1.62 -3.58
CA THR A 109 0.21 -1.81 -4.79
C THR A 109 -0.66 -3.06 -4.66
N ASP A 110 -1.75 -3.15 -5.40
CA ASP A 110 -2.67 -4.29 -5.33
C ASP A 110 -2.39 -5.36 -6.39
N GLY A 111 -2.90 -6.58 -6.16
CA GLY A 111 -2.88 -7.66 -7.15
C GLY A 111 -1.55 -8.43 -7.31
N HIS A 112 -0.63 -8.37 -6.34
CA HIS A 112 0.63 -9.14 -6.35
C HIS A 112 0.46 -10.66 -6.55
N ALA A 113 -0.74 -11.20 -6.29
CA ALA A 113 -1.07 -12.60 -6.58
C ALA A 113 -0.94 -12.95 -8.07
N TYR A 114 -1.01 -11.97 -8.96
CA TYR A 114 -0.91 -12.12 -10.42
C TYR A 114 0.49 -11.86 -10.97
N GLY A 115 1.51 -11.79 -10.10
CA GLY A 115 2.90 -11.54 -10.52
C GLY A 115 3.02 -10.22 -11.27
N ASP A 116 3.60 -10.27 -12.47
CA ASP A 116 3.85 -9.08 -13.31
C ASP A 116 2.63 -8.63 -14.13
N LEU A 117 1.52 -9.39 -14.07
CA LEU A 117 0.24 -9.11 -14.73
C LEU A 117 -0.79 -8.56 -13.73
N PHE A 118 -0.33 -7.88 -12.69
CA PHE A 118 -1.18 -7.22 -11.70
C PHE A 118 -2.06 -6.13 -12.36
N PRO A 119 -3.24 -5.82 -11.79
CA PRO A 119 -4.22 -4.93 -12.38
C PRO A 119 -3.66 -3.51 -12.50
N ASP A 120 -4.03 -2.80 -13.56
CA ASP A 120 -3.59 -1.43 -13.79
C ASP A 120 -4.45 -0.40 -13.05
N TYR A 121 -5.67 -0.77 -12.64
CA TYR A 121 -6.48 0.03 -11.74
C TYR A 121 -7.14 -0.83 -10.66
N PHE A 122 -7.53 -0.20 -9.57
CA PHE A 122 -8.51 -0.77 -8.66
C PHE A 122 -9.50 0.30 -8.21
N LEU A 123 -10.63 -0.15 -7.67
CA LEU A 123 -11.54 0.71 -6.94
C LEU A 123 -11.92 0.12 -5.58
N LEU A 124 -12.28 1.02 -4.66
CA LEU A 124 -12.87 0.72 -3.36
C LEU A 124 -14.18 1.51 -3.24
N LEU A 125 -15.32 0.81 -3.33
CA LEU A 125 -16.65 1.39 -3.09
C LEU A 125 -17.02 1.29 -1.62
N CYS A 126 -17.27 2.41 -0.96
CA CYS A 126 -17.65 2.44 0.44
C CYS A 126 -19.13 2.13 0.63
N ALA A 127 -19.43 0.99 1.24
CA ALA A 127 -20.79 0.62 1.64
C ALA A 127 -21.09 1.09 3.07
N HIS A 128 -20.13 0.89 3.99
CA HIS A 128 -20.23 1.31 5.38
C HIS A 128 -18.87 1.84 5.86
N ALA A 129 -18.84 3.09 6.33
CA ALA A 129 -17.63 3.72 6.84
C ALA A 129 -17.49 3.50 8.35
N SER A 130 -16.25 3.46 8.85
CA SER A 130 -16.01 3.55 10.30
C SER A 130 -16.13 5.00 10.74
N GLU A 131 -16.82 5.26 11.86
CA GLU A 131 -16.94 6.60 12.43
C GLU A 131 -15.61 7.13 13.00
N GLN A 132 -14.71 6.22 13.40
CA GLN A 132 -13.38 6.57 13.93
C GLN A 132 -12.30 5.72 13.26
N GLY A 133 -11.21 6.37 12.84
CA GLY A 133 -10.10 5.74 12.13
C GLY A 133 -10.45 5.30 10.71
N GLY A 134 -9.61 4.44 10.12
CA GLY A 134 -9.86 3.86 8.80
C GLY A 134 -9.61 4.82 7.65
N GLY A 135 -8.85 5.89 7.92
CA GLY A 135 -8.38 6.83 6.91
C GLY A 135 -7.50 6.10 5.92
N ASN A 136 -7.87 6.18 4.65
CA ASN A 136 -7.03 5.68 3.57
C ASN A 136 -5.96 6.73 3.29
N PHE A 137 -4.81 6.33 2.78
CA PHE A 137 -3.83 7.26 2.23
C PHE A 137 -3.36 6.77 0.89
N ILE A 138 -2.94 7.71 0.04
CA ILE A 138 -2.45 7.45 -1.31
C ILE A 138 -1.12 8.19 -1.47
N ILE A 139 -0.16 7.54 -2.11
CA ILE A 139 1.18 8.07 -2.39
C ILE A 139 1.38 8.01 -3.90
N ASP A 140 1.87 9.09 -4.49
CA ASP A 140 2.26 9.10 -5.89
C ASP A 140 3.65 8.49 -6.04
N GLY A 141 3.72 7.25 -6.53
CA GLY A 141 4.97 6.54 -6.72
C GLY A 141 5.87 7.20 -7.78
N TYR A 142 5.31 7.97 -8.73
CA TYR A 142 6.13 8.71 -9.68
C TYR A 142 6.83 9.88 -8.99
N ALA A 143 6.13 10.60 -8.11
CA ALA A 143 6.74 11.67 -7.32
C ALA A 143 7.82 11.15 -6.37
N VAL A 144 7.67 9.93 -5.84
CA VAL A 144 8.74 9.26 -5.06
C VAL A 144 9.98 9.02 -5.92
N LEU A 145 9.81 8.51 -7.15
CA LEU A 145 10.94 8.31 -8.06
C LEU A 145 11.58 9.64 -8.47
N ASP A 146 10.79 10.67 -8.75
CA ASP A 146 11.29 11.99 -9.11
C ASP A 146 12.11 12.60 -7.96
N GLY A 147 11.64 12.49 -6.72
CA GLY A 147 12.38 12.94 -5.54
C GLY A 147 13.70 12.20 -5.33
N LEU A 148 13.73 10.88 -5.56
CA LEU A 148 14.98 10.10 -5.54
C LEU A 148 15.92 10.51 -6.68
N ALA A 149 15.41 10.84 -7.86
CA ALA A 149 16.21 11.27 -9.00
C ALA A 149 16.84 12.66 -8.83
N GLU A 150 16.20 13.54 -8.06
CA GLU A 150 16.69 14.91 -7.81
C GLU A 150 17.88 14.97 -6.85
N ASP A 151 18.02 13.98 -5.95
CA ASP A 151 19.13 13.89 -5.01
C ASP A 151 20.29 13.06 -5.59
N THR A 152 21.48 13.66 -5.66
CA THR A 152 22.68 13.01 -6.23
C THR A 152 23.06 11.72 -5.49
N ASP A 153 22.79 11.63 -4.18
CA ASP A 153 23.14 10.47 -3.37
C ASP A 153 22.17 9.30 -3.59
N THR A 154 20.96 9.56 -4.10
CA THR A 154 19.92 8.54 -4.31
C THR A 154 19.49 8.37 -5.76
N ALA A 155 19.95 9.21 -6.70
CA ALA A 155 19.56 9.15 -8.11
C ALA A 155 19.85 7.79 -8.77
N TRP A 156 20.94 7.12 -8.37
CA TRP A 156 21.29 5.78 -8.85
C TRP A 156 20.22 4.72 -8.52
N VAL A 157 19.44 4.93 -7.46
CA VAL A 157 18.38 4.01 -7.03
C VAL A 157 17.30 3.91 -8.10
N VAL A 158 16.96 5.01 -8.78
CA VAL A 158 15.92 5.01 -9.81
C VAL A 158 16.31 4.12 -11.00
N GLU A 159 17.56 4.22 -11.46
CA GLU A 159 18.09 3.33 -12.50
C GLU A 159 18.09 1.87 -12.03
N ALA A 160 18.51 1.63 -10.78
CA ALA A 160 18.55 0.29 -10.23
C ALA A 160 17.13 -0.33 -10.10
N LEU A 161 16.12 0.45 -9.68
CA LEU A 161 14.73 0.00 -9.58
C LEU A 161 14.11 -0.35 -10.95
N GLU A 162 14.64 0.22 -12.05
CA GLU A 162 14.22 -0.07 -13.42
C GLU A 162 14.96 -1.25 -14.06
N THR A 163 16.14 -1.61 -13.55
CA THR A 163 17.02 -2.59 -14.22
C THR A 163 17.33 -3.83 -13.39
N ARG A 164 17.42 -3.74 -12.07
CA ARG A 164 17.89 -4.84 -11.22
C ARG A 164 16.74 -5.77 -10.84
N PRO A 165 16.93 -7.10 -10.93
CA PRO A 165 15.89 -8.06 -10.57
C PRO A 165 15.64 -8.04 -9.06
N VAL A 166 14.38 -7.94 -8.67
CA VAL A 166 13.93 -8.03 -7.28
C VAL A 166 13.01 -9.23 -7.16
N ASP A 167 13.20 -10.06 -6.13
CA ASP A 167 12.26 -11.11 -5.81
C ASP A 167 11.01 -10.51 -5.17
N GLN A 168 9.97 -10.46 -5.97
CA GLN A 168 8.64 -9.98 -5.63
C GLN A 168 7.62 -11.12 -5.75
N THR A 169 8.10 -12.36 -5.67
CA THR A 169 7.31 -13.57 -5.71
C THR A 169 6.33 -13.56 -4.56
N SER A 170 5.06 -13.71 -4.92
CA SER A 170 3.97 -13.93 -3.97
C SER A 170 3.35 -15.29 -4.27
N ARG A 171 2.31 -15.32 -5.09
CA ARG A 171 1.63 -16.55 -5.49
C ARG A 171 2.21 -17.13 -6.77
N LEU A 172 2.58 -16.25 -7.69
CA LEU A 172 3.27 -16.57 -8.92
C LEU A 172 4.72 -16.07 -8.81
N PRO A 173 5.69 -16.80 -9.40
CA PRO A 173 7.06 -16.33 -9.53
C PRO A 173 7.10 -14.95 -10.15
N SER A 174 7.90 -14.05 -9.57
CA SER A 174 8.09 -12.70 -10.09
C SER A 174 9.43 -12.19 -9.59
N ILE A 175 10.47 -12.46 -10.38
CA ILE A 175 11.82 -11.94 -10.19
C ILE A 175 12.04 -10.93 -11.32
N THR A 176 11.66 -9.69 -11.05
CA THR A 176 11.62 -8.61 -12.03
C THR A 176 11.96 -7.28 -11.36
N PRO A 177 12.36 -6.25 -12.12
CA PRO A 177 12.54 -4.91 -11.56
C PRO A 177 11.29 -4.40 -10.84
N VAL A 178 11.50 -3.48 -9.90
CA VAL A 178 10.40 -2.83 -9.16
C VAL A 178 9.53 -1.98 -10.09
N VAL A 179 10.17 -1.36 -11.08
CA VAL A 179 9.52 -0.51 -12.07
C VAL A 179 9.43 -1.28 -13.40
N LEU A 180 8.22 -1.70 -13.75
CA LEU A 180 7.93 -2.34 -15.03
C LEU A 180 7.38 -1.31 -16.04
N ARG A 181 7.24 -1.70 -17.31
CA ARG A 181 6.65 -0.86 -18.37
C ARG A 181 5.36 -1.45 -18.94
N ALA A 182 4.28 -0.70 -18.92
CA ALA A 182 3.05 -1.09 -19.62
C ALA A 182 3.20 -0.91 -21.14
N PRO A 183 2.35 -1.56 -21.97
CA PRO A 183 2.39 -1.43 -23.43
C PRO A 183 2.22 0.02 -23.92
N ASP A 184 1.53 0.86 -23.15
CA ASP A 184 1.35 2.29 -23.42
C ASP A 184 2.54 3.16 -22.95
N GLY A 185 3.59 2.53 -22.42
CA GLY A 185 4.81 3.20 -21.93
C GLY A 185 4.75 3.65 -20.47
N ARG A 186 3.60 3.57 -19.78
CA ARG A 186 3.50 3.93 -18.36
C ARG A 186 4.44 3.08 -17.50
N ARG A 187 5.01 3.68 -16.46
CA ARG A 187 5.67 2.91 -15.39
C ARG A 187 4.60 2.17 -14.60
N ALA A 188 4.79 0.87 -14.41
CA ALA A 188 4.02 0.03 -13.53
C ALA A 188 4.88 -0.30 -12.31
N LEU A 189 4.81 0.57 -11.29
CA LEU A 189 5.57 0.43 -10.06
C LEU A 189 4.95 -0.64 -9.19
N ARG A 190 5.79 -1.31 -8.42
CA ARG A 190 5.37 -2.22 -7.37
C ARG A 190 5.85 -1.71 -6.03
N CYS A 191 4.98 -1.79 -5.05
CA CYS A 191 5.33 -1.47 -3.68
C CYS A 191 4.78 -2.54 -2.77
N ARG A 192 5.65 -3.07 -1.91
CA ARG A 192 5.24 -3.92 -0.79
C ARG A 192 6.27 -3.82 0.32
N LEU A 193 5.99 -2.96 1.29
CA LEU A 193 6.83 -2.78 2.46
C LEU A 193 6.82 -4.03 3.36
N SER A 194 7.93 -4.27 4.05
CA SER A 194 8.02 -5.29 5.10
C SER A 194 7.11 -4.99 6.28
N GLY A 195 6.80 -5.97 7.13
CA GLY A 195 6.03 -5.74 8.36
C GLY A 195 4.60 -6.27 8.32
N PRO A 196 3.75 -5.88 9.29
CA PRO A 196 2.42 -6.45 9.42
C PRO A 196 1.51 -6.05 8.24
N PRO A 197 0.65 -6.98 7.78
CA PRO A 197 0.58 -8.39 8.18
C PRO A 197 1.73 -9.19 7.59
N SER A 198 2.43 -9.95 8.44
CA SER A 198 3.57 -10.80 8.05
C SER A 198 3.22 -11.90 7.05
N ALA A 199 1.93 -12.16 6.84
CA ALA A 199 1.42 -13.07 5.81
C ALA A 199 1.80 -12.64 4.38
N PHE A 200 2.23 -11.39 4.18
CA PHE A 200 2.60 -10.85 2.90
C PHE A 200 4.11 -10.62 2.81
N ALA A 201 4.78 -11.46 2.03
CA ALA A 201 6.21 -11.36 1.83
C ALA A 201 6.56 -10.05 1.08
N ALA A 202 7.50 -9.29 1.62
CA ALA A 202 7.99 -8.03 1.06
C ALA A 202 8.84 -8.23 -0.21
N GLN A 203 9.19 -7.14 -0.87
CA GLN A 203 10.23 -7.14 -1.90
C GLN A 203 11.58 -7.57 -1.29
N ARG A 204 12.27 -8.51 -1.94
CA ARG A 204 13.54 -9.08 -1.48
C ARG A 204 14.59 -8.98 -2.57
N VAL A 205 15.85 -8.97 -2.17
CA VAL A 205 16.97 -9.16 -3.09
C VAL A 205 16.75 -10.47 -3.87
N SER A 206 16.99 -10.43 -5.19
CA SER A 206 16.90 -11.63 -6.01
C SER A 206 17.87 -12.71 -5.50
N PRO A 207 17.47 -14.00 -5.43
CA PRO A 207 18.39 -15.07 -5.06
C PRO A 207 19.59 -15.20 -6.01
N ASP A 208 19.44 -14.71 -7.24
CA ASP A 208 20.47 -14.74 -8.29
C ASP A 208 21.18 -13.38 -8.45
N SER A 209 21.09 -12.49 -7.46
CA SER A 209 21.77 -11.19 -7.50
C SER A 209 23.30 -11.34 -7.54
N ASP A 210 23.94 -10.58 -8.43
CA ASP A 210 25.39 -10.44 -8.56
C ASP A 210 25.99 -9.37 -7.62
N ASP A 211 25.15 -8.49 -7.05
CA ASP A 211 25.52 -7.52 -6.01
C ASP A 211 24.40 -7.38 -4.96
N PRO A 212 24.26 -8.38 -4.06
CA PRO A 212 23.17 -8.41 -3.09
C PRO A 212 23.21 -7.25 -2.08
N ASP A 213 24.40 -6.69 -1.82
CA ASP A 213 24.57 -5.57 -0.89
C ASP A 213 24.09 -4.25 -1.51
N GLN A 214 24.34 -4.03 -2.81
CA GLN A 214 23.80 -2.87 -3.52
C GLN A 214 22.28 -3.01 -3.71
N ASP A 215 21.77 -4.18 -4.06
CA ASP A 215 20.32 -4.42 -4.22
C ASP A 215 19.56 -4.24 -2.90
N SER A 216 20.15 -4.70 -1.79
CA SER A 216 19.60 -4.49 -0.45
C SER A 216 19.53 -3.00 -0.10
N ARG A 217 20.60 -2.23 -0.40
CA ARG A 217 20.62 -0.77 -0.20
C ARG A 217 19.61 -0.04 -1.06
N MET A 218 19.47 -0.43 -2.33
CA MET A 218 18.45 0.11 -3.24
C MET A 218 17.05 -0.08 -2.64
N LEU A 219 16.71 -1.30 -2.20
CA LEU A 219 15.41 -1.58 -1.60
C LEU A 219 15.19 -0.80 -0.29
N ALA A 220 16.22 -0.69 0.55
CA ALA A 220 16.13 0.07 1.80
C ALA A 220 15.85 1.56 1.55
N ILE A 221 16.56 2.19 0.61
CA ILE A 221 16.35 3.61 0.26
C ILE A 221 14.96 3.81 -0.32
N TYR A 222 14.53 2.95 -1.25
CA TYR A 222 13.20 3.02 -1.84
C TYR A 222 12.09 2.85 -0.79
N HIS A 223 12.20 1.85 0.09
CA HIS A 223 11.22 1.61 1.14
C HIS A 223 11.16 2.77 2.13
N GLN A 224 12.30 3.33 2.53
CA GLN A 224 12.36 4.51 3.39
C GLN A 224 11.65 5.71 2.76
N ALA A 225 11.91 6.00 1.48
CA ALA A 225 11.24 7.11 0.78
C ALA A 225 9.71 6.91 0.70
N VAL A 226 9.26 5.67 0.51
CA VAL A 226 7.82 5.35 0.54
C VAL A 226 7.23 5.50 1.95
N GLU A 227 7.95 5.11 2.99
CA GLU A 227 7.52 5.26 4.38
C GLU A 227 7.35 6.75 4.74
N GLU A 228 8.34 7.57 4.41
CA GLU A 228 8.28 9.03 4.62
C GLU A 228 7.11 9.66 3.86
N ALA A 229 6.88 9.23 2.61
CA ALA A 229 5.75 9.69 1.83
C ALA A 229 4.40 9.24 2.45
N ALA A 230 4.33 8.03 3.02
CA ALA A 230 3.13 7.53 3.71
C ALA A 230 2.82 8.33 4.98
N GLU A 231 3.84 8.70 5.75
CA GLU A 231 3.71 9.54 6.94
C GLU A 231 3.22 10.95 6.57
N ALA A 232 3.75 11.52 5.49
CA ALA A 232 3.38 12.85 5.01
C ALA A 232 2.00 12.90 4.30
N ALA A 233 1.48 11.78 3.82
CA ALA A 233 0.27 11.74 3.01
C ALA A 233 -0.99 12.22 3.78
N GLY A 234 -1.88 12.95 3.10
CA GLY A 234 -3.18 13.28 3.66
C GLY A 234 -4.06 12.04 3.86
N ARG A 235 -4.85 12.00 4.95
CA ARG A 235 -5.80 10.92 5.19
C ARG A 235 -7.14 11.20 4.52
N ILE A 236 -7.67 10.17 3.87
CA ILE A 236 -8.87 10.20 3.04
C ILE A 236 -9.94 9.34 3.69
N TYR A 237 -11.03 9.98 4.07
CA TYR A 237 -12.20 9.32 4.62
C TYR A 237 -13.29 9.24 3.56
N LEU A 238 -13.72 8.01 3.26
CA LEU A 238 -14.79 7.72 2.31
C LEU A 238 -16.12 7.72 3.04
N ARG A 239 -17.14 8.31 2.41
CA ARG A 239 -18.53 8.23 2.85
C ARG A 239 -19.21 7.03 2.19
N PRO A 240 -20.25 6.44 2.79
CA PRO A 240 -21.13 5.53 2.05
C PRO A 240 -21.57 6.17 0.73
N GLY A 241 -21.37 5.48 -0.38
CA GLY A 241 -21.61 6.06 -1.71
C GLY A 241 -20.35 6.51 -2.45
N ASP A 242 -19.23 6.76 -1.75
CA ASP A 242 -17.98 7.15 -2.39
C ASP A 242 -17.26 5.92 -2.97
N ALA A 243 -16.77 6.03 -4.20
CA ALA A 243 -15.82 5.09 -4.79
C ALA A 243 -14.45 5.76 -4.94
N LEU A 244 -13.43 5.26 -4.25
CA LEU A 244 -12.04 5.64 -4.52
C LEU A 244 -11.54 4.81 -5.72
N ILE A 245 -11.07 5.46 -6.78
CA ILE A 245 -10.49 4.82 -7.96
C ILE A 245 -9.02 5.24 -8.07
N VAL A 246 -8.16 4.26 -8.33
CA VAL A 246 -6.71 4.42 -8.24
C VAL A 246 -6.03 3.78 -9.43
N ASP A 247 -5.10 4.50 -10.06
CA ASP A 247 -4.10 3.97 -10.99
C ASP A 247 -3.08 3.16 -10.19
N ASN A 248 -3.24 1.84 -10.23
CA ASN A 248 -2.44 0.90 -9.44
C ASN A 248 -1.02 0.73 -9.99
N TYR A 249 -0.74 1.23 -11.19
CA TYR A 249 0.61 1.26 -11.76
C TYR A 249 1.42 2.47 -11.26
N ARG A 250 0.75 3.51 -10.76
CA ARG A 250 1.37 4.74 -10.28
C ARG A 250 1.30 4.89 -8.77
N MET A 251 0.14 4.67 -8.18
CA MET A 251 -0.14 5.05 -6.80
C MET A 251 0.05 3.89 -5.84
N PHE A 252 0.62 4.16 -4.67
CA PHE A 252 0.60 3.25 -3.53
C PHE A 252 -0.50 3.65 -2.59
N HIS A 253 -1.04 2.69 -1.85
CA HIS A 253 -2.14 2.95 -0.94
C HIS A 253 -2.00 2.17 0.36
N GLY A 254 -2.71 2.64 1.38
CA GLY A 254 -2.80 1.96 2.65
C GLY A 254 -3.96 2.52 3.47
N ARG A 255 -4.04 2.05 4.72
CA ARG A 255 -5.18 2.34 5.60
C ARG A 255 -4.73 2.39 7.06
N ASP A 256 -5.10 3.45 7.76
CA ASP A 256 -4.93 3.54 9.21
C ASP A 256 -5.88 2.60 9.98
N PRO A 257 -5.56 2.22 11.22
CA PRO A 257 -6.44 1.43 12.09
C PRO A 257 -7.86 2.01 12.22
N TYR A 258 -8.87 1.16 12.44
CA TYR A 258 -10.25 1.57 12.73
C TYR A 258 -10.92 0.73 13.81
N VAL A 259 -11.99 1.29 14.38
CA VAL A 259 -12.70 0.67 15.50
C VAL A 259 -13.91 -0.15 15.06
N ASP A 260 -14.66 0.30 14.04
CA ASP A 260 -15.94 -0.31 13.65
C ASP A 260 -15.74 -1.66 12.93
N PRO A 261 -16.14 -2.81 13.52
CA PRO A 261 -16.03 -4.11 12.87
C PRO A 261 -16.92 -4.25 11.63
N ASN A 262 -17.91 -3.37 11.45
CA ASN A 262 -18.84 -3.39 10.32
C ASN A 262 -18.40 -2.52 9.15
N ARG A 263 -17.22 -1.85 9.22
CA ARG A 263 -16.63 -1.15 8.07
C ARG A 263 -16.58 -2.08 6.86
N LEU A 264 -17.16 -1.64 5.75
CA LEU A 264 -17.33 -2.44 4.55
C LEU A 264 -17.01 -1.62 3.31
N LEU A 265 -16.00 -2.08 2.57
CA LEU A 265 -15.74 -1.64 1.20
C LEU A 265 -15.90 -2.82 0.23
N TRP A 266 -16.32 -2.54 -1.00
CA TRP A 266 -16.24 -3.47 -2.12
C TRP A 266 -15.04 -3.13 -2.98
N ARG A 267 -14.14 -4.08 -3.20
CA ARG A 267 -12.96 -3.90 -4.06
C ARG A 267 -13.16 -4.54 -5.42
N CYS A 268 -12.84 -3.82 -6.48
CA CYS A 268 -12.63 -4.43 -7.80
C CYS A 268 -11.21 -4.16 -8.29
N TRP A 269 -10.50 -5.22 -8.66
CA TRP A 269 -9.32 -5.13 -9.51
C TRP A 269 -9.74 -5.00 -10.97
N ILE A 270 -9.00 -4.22 -11.74
CA ILE A 270 -9.40 -3.83 -13.10
C ILE A 270 -8.17 -3.94 -14.00
N TRP A 271 -8.37 -4.59 -15.14
CA TRP A 271 -7.43 -4.63 -16.25
C TRP A 271 -8.04 -3.90 -17.42
N THR A 272 -7.35 -2.88 -17.91
CA THR A 272 -7.71 -2.23 -19.19
C THR A 272 -6.91 -2.83 -20.35
N CYS A 273 -7.24 -2.42 -21.57
CA CYS A 273 -6.43 -2.74 -22.75
C CYS A 273 -5.00 -2.17 -22.70
N ALA A 274 -4.70 -1.27 -21.75
CA ALA A 274 -3.37 -0.72 -21.51
C ALA A 274 -2.61 -1.45 -20.38
N ALA A 275 -3.21 -2.45 -19.73
CA ALA A 275 -2.51 -3.27 -18.75
C ALA A 275 -1.36 -4.06 -19.39
N ARG A 276 -0.38 -4.49 -18.58
CA ARG A 276 0.74 -5.35 -19.03
C ARG A 276 0.31 -6.69 -19.61
N GLY A 277 -0.90 -7.12 -19.27
CA GLY A 277 -1.56 -8.30 -19.78
C GLY A 277 -2.66 -8.72 -18.80
N ILE A 278 -3.51 -9.64 -19.24
CA ILE A 278 -4.56 -10.22 -18.41
C ILE A 278 -4.12 -11.65 -18.08
N PRO A 279 -4.11 -12.05 -16.81
CA PRO A 279 -3.85 -13.43 -16.43
C PRO A 279 -4.83 -14.38 -17.13
N GLU A 280 -4.34 -15.50 -17.66
CA GLU A 280 -5.18 -16.53 -18.30
C GLU A 280 -6.03 -17.31 -17.31
N SER A 281 -5.63 -17.32 -16.03
CA SER A 281 -6.37 -17.93 -14.93
C SER A 281 -7.64 -17.16 -14.60
N GLU A 282 -8.60 -17.82 -13.95
CA GLU A 282 -9.75 -17.14 -13.36
C GLU A 282 -9.32 -15.97 -12.46
N LEU A 283 -9.98 -14.83 -12.67
CA LEU A 283 -9.69 -13.61 -11.94
C LEU A 283 -10.58 -13.51 -10.71
N HIS A 284 -10.00 -13.09 -9.59
CA HIS A 284 -10.74 -12.74 -8.39
C HIS A 284 -10.14 -11.49 -7.76
N SER A 285 -10.98 -10.65 -7.17
CA SER A 285 -10.56 -9.43 -6.48
C SER A 285 -10.10 -9.72 -5.03
N THR A 286 -9.65 -10.95 -4.75
CA THR A 286 -9.25 -11.40 -3.41
C THR A 286 -7.76 -11.72 -3.39
N PRO A 287 -7.06 -11.36 -2.31
CA PRO A 287 -5.89 -12.13 -1.98
C PRO A 287 -6.43 -13.54 -1.60
N GLY A 288 -5.94 -14.62 -2.18
CA GLY A 288 -6.10 -16.00 -1.66
C GLY A 288 -5.06 -16.38 -0.59
N ASP A 289 -5.15 -17.61 -0.08
CA ASP A 289 -4.33 -18.07 1.04
C ASP A 289 -3.25 -19.10 0.66
N THR A 290 -3.10 -19.41 -0.64
CA THR A 290 -2.17 -20.46 -1.12
C THR A 290 -1.47 -20.04 -2.40
N ALA A 291 -0.14 -20.18 -2.47
CA ALA A 291 0.66 -19.94 -3.67
C ALA A 291 -0.01 -20.56 -4.93
N GLY A 292 -0.11 -19.78 -6.00
CA GLY A 292 -0.76 -20.18 -7.26
C GLY A 292 -2.30 -20.33 -7.24
N ARG A 293 -3.01 -20.15 -6.11
CA ARG A 293 -4.48 -20.14 -6.07
C ARG A 293 -5.02 -18.77 -5.73
N VAL A 294 -5.90 -18.24 -6.56
CA VAL A 294 -6.75 -17.09 -6.23
C VAL A 294 -8.08 -17.66 -5.69
N CYS A 295 -8.64 -17.09 -4.63
CA CYS A 295 -9.84 -17.63 -3.99
C CYS A 295 -11.11 -16.93 -4.48
N SER A 296 -12.21 -17.67 -4.65
CA SER A 296 -13.54 -17.09 -4.59
C SER A 296 -13.81 -16.59 -3.16
N ASP A 297 -14.61 -15.52 -3.01
CA ASP A 297 -15.07 -14.99 -1.70
C ASP A 297 -16.02 -15.95 -0.96
N GLU A 298 -16.16 -17.19 -1.38
CA GLU A 298 -16.94 -18.16 -0.64
C GLU A 298 -16.20 -18.48 0.66
N ALA A 299 -16.80 -18.04 1.77
CA ALA A 299 -16.31 -18.36 3.10
C ALA A 299 -16.00 -19.86 3.18
N PRO A 300 -14.80 -20.27 3.63
CA PRO A 300 -14.47 -21.68 3.70
C PRO A 300 -15.52 -22.37 4.57
N LEU A 301 -16.25 -23.33 3.98
CA LEU A 301 -17.07 -24.27 4.73
C LEU A 301 -16.21 -24.80 5.86
N LYS A 302 -16.58 -24.47 7.11
CA LYS A 302 -15.92 -25.02 8.30
C LYS A 302 -15.80 -26.51 8.07
N ARG A 303 -14.57 -27.03 7.95
CA ARG A 303 -14.33 -28.46 8.05
C ARG A 303 -14.93 -28.87 9.39
N GLN A 304 -16.09 -29.52 9.35
CA GLN A 304 -16.60 -30.23 10.51
C GLN A 304 -15.47 -31.18 10.91
N ARG A 305 -14.93 -31.00 12.12
CA ARG A 305 -14.20 -32.07 12.76
C ARG A 305 -15.17 -33.24 12.79
N LEU A 306 -14.85 -34.29 12.06
CA LEU A 306 -15.27 -35.62 12.43
C LEU A 306 -14.60 -35.86 13.78
N GLU A 307 -15.36 -35.61 14.86
CA GLU A 307 -15.08 -36.23 16.14
C GLU A 307 -15.40 -37.70 15.94
N GLU A 308 -14.38 -38.48 15.58
CA GLU A 308 -14.40 -39.92 15.78
C GLU A 308 -14.50 -40.16 17.28
N GLY A 309 -15.72 -40.48 17.73
CA GLY A 309 -15.97 -40.99 19.06
C GLY A 309 -15.24 -42.33 19.23
N PRO A 310 -14.68 -42.62 20.42
CA PRO A 310 -14.11 -43.93 20.68
C PRO A 310 -15.25 -44.94 20.83
N ASP A 311 -15.36 -45.84 19.85
CA ASP A 311 -16.21 -47.03 19.98
C ASP A 311 -15.66 -47.90 21.12
N ARG A 312 -16.49 -48.02 22.16
CA ARG A 312 -16.40 -49.08 23.16
C ARG A 312 -17.03 -50.32 22.55
N CYS A 313 -16.31 -51.44 22.49
CA CYS A 313 -16.77 -52.74 23.01
C CYS A 313 -15.84 -53.89 22.60
N SER A 314 -15.53 -54.72 23.61
CA SER A 314 -14.99 -56.08 23.60
C SER A 314 -13.47 -56.21 23.62
#